data_AF-A0A847QN41-F1
#
_entry.id   AF-A0A847QN41-F1
#
_cell.length_a   1.000
_cell.length_b   1.000
_cell.length_c   1.000
_cell.angle_alpha   90.00
_cell.angle_beta   90.00
_cell.angle_gamma   90.00
#
_symmetry.space_group_name_H-M   'P 1'
#
loop_
_entity.id
_entity.type
_entity.pdbx_description
1 polymer ?
#
loop_
_entity_poly.entity_id
_entity_poly.type
_entity_poly.pdbx_seq_one_letter_code
_entity_poly.pdbx_strand_id
1 'polypeptide(L)'
;MSNPIYVPILKWKSGEQVALQNLQPEHKSFIIPVLELVDRHEPVKILQDLGACYKLPVYVDTSFIDQDGELHLTSLIEKAHYIGKELYPVVYYDDFPELANQLSTMTNRMLLRVPVPEEIDGPDYSNIFEKVAN
;
A
#
# COMPACT_ATOMS: atom_id res chain seq x y z
N MET A 1 19.83 -0.94 17.53
CA MET A 1 19.36 -2.06 16.70
C MET A 1 17.88 -1.83 16.48
N SER A 2 17.46 -1.49 15.27
CA SER A 2 16.03 -1.44 14.93
C SER A 2 15.49 -2.86 14.96
N ASN A 3 14.44 -3.12 15.75
CA ASN A 3 13.76 -4.42 15.69
C ASN A 3 13.33 -4.70 14.25
N PRO A 4 13.54 -5.91 13.72
CA PRO A 4 13.07 -6.25 12.38
C PRO A 4 11.56 -6.09 12.34
N ILE A 5 11.08 -5.25 11.41
CA ILE A 5 9.66 -5.05 11.15
C ILE A 5 9.26 -6.09 10.10
N TYR A 6 8.29 -6.93 10.42
CA TYR A 6 7.70 -7.86 9.48
C TYR A 6 6.61 -7.15 8.65
N VAL A 7 6.56 -7.43 7.35
CA VAL A 7 5.63 -6.78 6.41
C VAL A 7 4.70 -7.85 5.84
N PRO A 8 3.63 -8.22 6.57
CA PRO A 8 2.66 -9.19 6.06
C PRO A 8 1.87 -8.57 4.91
N ILE A 9 1.67 -9.35 3.85
CA ILE A 9 0.77 -9.00 2.74
C ILE A 9 -0.60 -9.60 3.05
N LEU A 10 -1.61 -8.75 3.16
CA LEU A 10 -2.96 -9.11 3.62
C LEU A 10 -3.96 -8.80 2.52
N LYS A 11 -4.64 -9.83 2.01
CA LYS A 11 -5.82 -9.64 1.17
C LYS A 11 -6.93 -9.05 2.02
N TRP A 12 -7.37 -7.84 1.70
CA TRP A 12 -8.25 -7.06 2.57
C TRP A 12 -9.68 -7.62 2.63
N LYS A 13 -9.87 -8.63 3.48
CA LYS A 13 -11.13 -9.33 3.73
C LYS A 13 -11.39 -9.44 5.22
N SER A 14 -12.62 -9.81 5.60
CA SER A 14 -13.04 -9.95 7.00
C SER A 14 -12.12 -10.85 7.84
N GLY A 15 -11.60 -11.93 7.27
CA GLY A 15 -10.64 -12.82 7.96
C GLY A 15 -9.38 -12.09 8.42
N GLU A 16 -8.75 -11.34 7.53
CA GLU A 16 -7.53 -10.58 7.84
C GLU A 16 -7.82 -9.39 8.77
N GLN A 17 -8.99 -8.76 8.64
CA GLN A 17 -9.42 -7.70 9.56
C GLN A 17 -9.55 -8.25 11.00
N VAL A 18 -10.16 -9.42 11.18
CA VAL A 18 -10.30 -10.08 12.48
C VAL A 18 -8.93 -10.53 13.01
N ALA A 19 -8.06 -11.06 12.14
CA ALA A 19 -6.70 -11.43 12.52
C ALA A 19 -5.92 -10.22 13.06
N LEU A 20 -5.93 -9.09 12.32
CA LEU A 20 -5.34 -7.84 12.77
C LEU A 20 -5.96 -7.33 14.05
N GLN A 21 -7.28 -7.40 14.22
CA GLN A 21 -7.95 -6.95 15.43
C GLN A 21 -7.45 -7.71 16.66
N ASN A 22 -7.30 -9.03 16.54
CA ASN A 22 -6.94 -9.94 17.64
C ASN A 22 -5.44 -9.98 17.97
N LEU A 23 -4.58 -9.36 17.17
CA LEU A 23 -3.16 -9.23 17.53
C LEU A 23 -3.02 -8.44 18.83
N GLN A 24 -2.12 -8.91 19.70
CA GLN A 24 -1.72 -8.17 20.89
C GLN A 24 -1.04 -6.86 20.47
N PRO A 25 -1.17 -5.76 21.25
CA PRO A 25 -0.57 -4.47 20.91
C PRO A 25 0.93 -4.55 20.63
N GLU A 26 1.65 -5.40 21.35
CA GLU A 26 3.07 -5.68 21.12
C GLU A 26 3.34 -6.30 19.74
N HIS A 27 2.54 -7.26 19.28
CA HIS A 27 2.70 -7.84 17.95
C HIS A 27 2.41 -6.82 16.84
N LYS A 28 1.44 -5.92 17.06
CA LYS A 28 1.13 -4.85 16.11
C LYS A 28 2.32 -3.90 15.92
N SER A 29 3.12 -3.64 16.94
CA SER A 29 4.29 -2.74 16.81
C SER A 29 5.45 -3.35 16.04
N PHE A 30 5.44 -4.67 15.80
CA PHE A 30 6.44 -5.37 14.99
C PHE A 30 6.04 -5.53 13.52
N ILE A 31 4.85 -5.06 13.12
CA ILE A 31 4.38 -5.19 11.74
C ILE A 31 4.01 -3.87 11.09
N ILE A 32 4.22 -3.77 9.78
CA ILE A 32 3.61 -2.75 8.92
C ILE A 32 2.99 -3.51 7.75
N PRO A 33 1.69 -3.82 7.78
CA PRO A 33 1.07 -4.65 6.76
C PRO A 33 0.97 -3.92 5.42
N VAL A 34 1.00 -4.69 4.34
CA VAL A 34 0.55 -4.27 3.00
C VAL A 34 -0.86 -4.80 2.81
N LEU A 35 -1.82 -3.92 2.59
CA LEU A 35 -3.22 -4.28 2.34
C LEU A 35 -3.44 -4.38 0.82
N GLU A 36 -3.64 -5.60 0.32
CA GLU A 36 -4.07 -5.83 -1.06
C GLU A 36 -5.59 -5.71 -1.13
N LEU A 37 -6.09 -4.65 -1.77
CA LEU A 37 -7.52 -4.47 -1.95
C LEU A 37 -8.01 -5.38 -3.08
N VAL A 38 -8.67 -6.46 -2.69
CA VAL A 38 -9.16 -7.53 -3.57
C VAL A 38 -10.63 -7.38 -3.96
N ASP A 39 -11.35 -6.48 -3.28
CA ASP A 39 -12.75 -6.17 -3.52
C ASP A 39 -12.92 -4.64 -3.55
N ARG A 40 -13.70 -4.12 -4.50
CA ARG A 40 -13.95 -2.67 -4.61
C ARG A 40 -14.91 -2.21 -3.50
N HIS A 41 -14.40 -1.37 -2.62
CA HIS A 41 -15.18 -0.72 -1.57
C HIS A 41 -14.93 0.78 -1.60
N GLU A 42 -15.91 1.58 -1.17
CA GLU A 42 -15.71 3.02 -1.04
C GLU A 42 -14.52 3.32 -0.10
N PRO A 43 -13.63 4.27 -0.43
CA PRO A 43 -12.47 4.58 0.40
C PRO A 43 -12.81 4.89 1.87
N VAL A 44 -13.94 5.54 2.11
CA VAL A 44 -14.43 5.84 3.46
C VAL A 44 -14.70 4.55 4.25
N LYS A 45 -15.29 3.54 3.61
CA LYS A 45 -15.56 2.24 4.23
C LYS A 45 -14.25 1.53 4.56
N ILE A 46 -13.28 1.52 3.64
CA ILE A 46 -11.96 0.91 3.85
C ILE A 46 -11.28 1.55 5.07
N LEU A 47 -11.29 2.89 5.16
CA LEU A 47 -10.68 3.61 6.28
C LEU A 47 -11.41 3.37 7.61
N GLN A 48 -12.73 3.23 7.60
CA GLN A 48 -13.52 2.88 8.78
C GLN A 48 -13.20 1.47 9.27
N ASP A 49 -13.22 0.48 8.36
CA ASP A 49 -12.92 -0.92 8.68
C ASP A 49 -11.48 -1.05 9.20
N LEU A 50 -10.52 -0.35 8.57
CA LEU A 50 -9.13 -0.29 9.02
C LEU A 50 -9.01 0.36 10.41
N GLY A 51 -9.66 1.50 10.63
CA GLY A 51 -9.64 2.21 11.90
C GLY A 51 -10.19 1.40 13.08
N ALA A 52 -11.12 0.48 12.82
CA ALA A 52 -11.69 -0.42 13.81
C ALA A 52 -10.72 -1.53 14.26
N CYS A 53 -9.83 -2.02 13.37
CA CYS A 53 -8.94 -3.16 13.66
C CYS A 53 -7.46 -2.79 13.84
N TYR A 54 -6.96 -1.77 13.15
CA TYR A 54 -5.52 -1.45 13.09
C TYR A 54 -5.21 0.06 12.93
N LYS A 55 -4.66 0.64 14.00
CA LYS A 55 -4.41 2.10 14.08
C LYS A 55 -3.02 2.54 13.60
N LEU A 56 -2.05 1.63 13.56
CA LEU A 56 -0.67 1.93 13.14
C LEU A 56 -0.55 2.09 11.61
N PRO A 57 0.61 2.55 11.09
CA PRO A 57 0.81 2.71 9.66
C PRO A 57 0.63 1.44 8.87
N VAL A 58 0.11 1.56 7.65
CA VAL A 58 -0.03 0.44 6.69
C VAL A 58 0.29 0.91 5.28
N TYR A 59 0.70 -0.02 4.43
CA TYR A 59 0.75 0.17 2.99
C TYR A 59 -0.55 -0.32 2.34
N VAL A 60 -0.92 0.22 1.18
CA VAL A 60 -2.10 -0.21 0.42
C VAL A 60 -1.77 -0.39 -1.05
N ASP A 61 -2.20 -1.51 -1.60
CA ASP A 61 -2.02 -1.93 -2.99
C ASP A 61 -3.40 -2.14 -3.63
N THR A 62 -3.64 -1.47 -4.75
CA THR A 62 -4.89 -1.55 -5.53
C THR A 62 -4.76 -2.36 -6.81
N SER A 63 -3.68 -3.11 -7.00
CA SER A 63 -3.44 -3.92 -8.22
C SER A 63 -4.51 -4.96 -8.53
N PHE A 64 -5.24 -5.45 -7.52
CA PHE A 64 -6.37 -6.37 -7.70
C PHE A 64 -7.70 -5.65 -7.92
N ILE A 65 -7.72 -4.32 -7.86
CA ILE A 65 -8.88 -3.54 -8.24
C ILE A 65 -8.85 -3.38 -9.75
N ASP A 66 -9.77 -4.06 -10.43
CA ASP A 66 -10.07 -3.86 -11.85
C ASP A 66 -10.30 -2.37 -12.15
N GLN A 67 -10.23 -1.96 -13.43
CA GLN A 67 -10.55 -0.63 -13.98
C GLN A 67 -10.67 0.51 -12.94
N ASP A 68 -9.74 1.46 -12.99
CA ASP A 68 -9.63 2.64 -12.11
C ASP A 68 -8.83 2.42 -10.81
N GLY A 69 -7.99 1.39 -10.71
CA GLY A 69 -7.16 1.12 -9.53
C GLY A 69 -6.32 2.32 -9.05
N GLU A 70 -5.76 3.10 -9.97
CA GLU A 70 -4.99 4.32 -9.65
C GLU A 70 -5.86 5.47 -9.12
N LEU A 71 -7.04 5.67 -9.72
CA LEU A 71 -8.01 6.67 -9.25
C LEU A 71 -8.52 6.29 -7.86
N HIS A 72 -8.77 5.00 -7.64
CA HIS A 72 -9.18 4.46 -6.35
C HIS A 72 -8.10 4.68 -5.29
N LEU A 73 -6.84 4.35 -5.62
CA LEU A 73 -5.69 4.58 -4.74
C LEU A 73 -5.55 6.06 -4.39
N THR A 74 -5.61 6.94 -5.39
CA THR A 74 -5.49 8.39 -5.19
C THR A 74 -6.57 8.91 -4.25
N SER A 75 -7.84 8.57 -4.49
CA SER A 75 -8.94 8.99 -3.62
C SER A 75 -8.81 8.46 -2.19
N LEU A 76 -8.28 7.24 -2.04
CA LEU A 76 -8.04 6.63 -0.74
C LEU A 76 -6.92 7.35 0.03
N ILE A 77 -5.80 7.64 -0.62
CA ILE A 77 -4.69 8.39 -0.02
C ILE A 77 -5.11 9.82 0.34
N GLU A 78 -5.85 10.51 -0.53
CA GLU A 78 -6.37 11.86 -0.26
C GLU A 78 -7.25 11.89 1.00
N LYS A 79 -8.18 10.94 1.12
CA LYS A 79 -9.06 10.86 2.30
C LYS A 79 -8.29 10.48 3.56
N ALA A 80 -7.32 9.57 3.47
CA ALA A 80 -6.47 9.20 4.59
C ALA A 80 -5.65 10.40 5.09
N HIS A 81 -5.09 11.19 4.17
CA HIS A 81 -4.40 12.44 4.45
C HIS A 81 -5.30 13.42 5.22
N TYR A 82 -6.53 13.65 4.73
CA TYR A 82 -7.49 14.57 5.36
C TYR A 82 -7.84 14.19 6.81
N ILE A 83 -7.92 12.89 7.11
CA ILE A 83 -8.23 12.40 8.47
C ILE A 83 -6.98 12.13 9.33
N GLY A 84 -5.77 12.40 8.80
CA GLY A 84 -4.52 12.14 9.50
C GLY A 84 -4.20 10.65 9.73
N LYS A 85 -4.72 9.75 8.88
CA LYS A 85 -4.39 8.32 8.93
C LYS A 85 -3.13 8.05 8.12
N GLU A 86 -2.12 7.46 8.77
CA GLU A 86 -0.91 6.97 8.10
C GLU A 86 -1.23 5.75 7.22
N LEU A 87 -1.48 6.04 5.94
CA LEU A 87 -1.75 5.09 4.87
C LEU A 87 -0.84 5.43 3.70
N TYR A 88 0.00 4.49 3.29
CA TYR A 88 1.02 4.73 2.27
C TYR A 88 0.73 3.90 1.01
N PRO A 89 0.81 4.50 -0.19
CA PRO A 89 0.55 3.77 -1.42
C PRO A 89 1.68 2.79 -1.74
N VAL A 90 1.31 1.64 -2.30
CA VAL A 90 2.19 0.82 -3.12
C VAL A 90 2.06 1.31 -4.56
N VAL A 91 3.19 1.57 -5.20
CA VAL A 91 3.30 2.09 -6.57
C VAL A 91 4.18 1.14 -7.40
N TYR A 92 3.87 0.99 -8.68
CA TYR A 92 4.63 0.13 -9.60
C TYR A 92 5.59 0.97 -10.40
N TYR A 93 6.76 0.43 -10.75
CA TYR A 93 7.75 1.16 -11.54
C TYR A 93 7.21 1.64 -12.90
N ASP A 94 6.19 0.96 -13.43
CA ASP A 94 5.50 1.37 -14.64
C ASP A 94 4.76 2.70 -14.50
N ASP A 95 4.28 3.02 -13.30
CA ASP A 95 3.52 4.23 -12.97
C ASP A 95 4.42 5.43 -12.59
N PHE A 96 5.74 5.27 -12.63
CA PHE A 96 6.70 6.33 -12.36
C PHE A 96 7.04 7.15 -13.61
N PRO A 97 7.23 8.47 -13.46
CA PRO A 97 7.11 9.24 -12.20
C PRO A 97 5.69 9.79 -11.95
N GLU A 98 4.74 9.62 -12.88
CA GLU A 98 3.46 10.33 -12.89
C GLU A 98 2.63 10.14 -11.62
N LEU A 99 2.32 8.88 -11.27
CA LEU A 99 1.50 8.58 -10.09
C LEU A 99 2.23 8.91 -8.79
N ALA A 100 3.53 8.67 -8.74
CA ALA A 100 4.37 8.99 -7.58
C ALA A 100 4.38 10.51 -7.31
N ASN A 101 4.54 11.34 -8.36
CA ASN A 101 4.49 12.79 -8.23
C ASN A 101 3.12 13.28 -7.76
N GLN A 102 2.03 12.73 -8.33
CA GLN A 102 0.66 13.03 -7.89
C GLN A 102 0.47 12.75 -6.39
N LEU A 103 0.88 11.57 -5.93
CA LEU A 103 0.68 11.13 -4.55
C LEU A 103 1.64 11.82 -3.55
N SER A 104 2.80 12.32 -4.01
CA SER A 104 3.81 12.97 -3.16
C SER A 104 3.32 14.20 -2.39
N THR A 105 2.24 14.83 -2.87
CA THR A 105 1.61 15.99 -2.20
C THR A 105 0.78 15.59 -0.98
N MET A 106 0.37 14.31 -0.88
CA MET A 106 -0.55 13.80 0.15
C MET A 106 0.12 12.80 1.10
N THR A 107 1.22 12.18 0.70
CA THR A 107 1.99 11.23 1.52
C THR A 107 3.49 11.54 1.48
N ASN A 108 4.17 11.31 2.60
CA ASN A 108 5.62 11.44 2.72
C ASN A 108 6.37 10.10 2.55
N ARG A 109 5.64 9.01 2.28
CA ARG A 109 6.18 7.66 2.13
C ARG A 109 5.39 6.86 1.09
N MET A 110 6.10 6.05 0.32
CA MET A 110 5.54 5.08 -0.63
C MET A 110 6.34 3.79 -0.59
N LEU A 111 5.74 2.70 -1.06
CA LEU A 111 6.44 1.44 -1.34
C LEU A 111 6.48 1.23 -2.85
N LEU A 112 7.68 1.13 -3.43
CA LEU A 112 7.83 0.74 -4.83
C LEU A 112 7.83 -0.78 -4.94
N ARG A 113 6.93 -1.32 -5.75
CA ARG A 113 6.94 -2.73 -6.14
C ARG A 113 7.85 -2.93 -7.33
N VAL A 114 8.97 -3.61 -7.10
CA VAL A 114 9.94 -4.00 -8.13
C VAL A 114 9.64 -5.45 -8.53
N PRO A 115 9.24 -5.74 -9.77
CA PRO A 115 9.03 -7.10 -10.22
C PRO A 115 10.36 -7.88 -10.25
N VAL A 116 10.27 -9.20 -10.15
CA VAL A 116 11.39 -10.05 -10.54
C VAL A 116 11.41 -10.08 -12.07
N PRO A 117 12.54 -9.77 -12.74
CA PRO A 117 12.66 -9.93 -14.18
C PRO A 117 12.53 -11.42 -14.53
N GLU A 118 11.38 -11.81 -15.05
CA GLU A 118 11.07 -13.19 -15.42
C GLU A 118 11.26 -13.44 -16.92
N GLU A 119 11.20 -12.40 -17.75
CA GLU A 119 11.26 -12.48 -19.21
C GLU A 119 12.66 -12.09 -19.73
N ILE A 120 13.13 -12.82 -20.75
CA ILE A 120 14.40 -12.50 -21.44
C ILE A 120 14.34 -11.11 -22.10
N ASP A 121 13.16 -10.70 -22.56
CA ASP A 121 12.91 -9.41 -23.24
C ASP A 121 12.24 -8.37 -22.32
N GLY A 122 12.02 -8.70 -21.04
CA GLY A 122 11.44 -7.79 -20.05
C GLY A 122 12.44 -6.75 -19.54
N PRO A 123 11.97 -5.72 -18.81
CA PRO A 123 12.88 -4.76 -18.20
C PRO A 123 13.71 -5.43 -17.11
N ASP A 124 15.03 -5.27 -17.21
CA ASP A 124 15.94 -5.70 -16.15
C ASP A 124 15.92 -4.72 -14.98
N TYR A 125 16.62 -5.08 -13.89
CA TYR A 125 16.71 -4.20 -12.72
C TYR A 125 17.36 -2.84 -13.04
N SER A 126 18.29 -2.79 -13.98
CA SER A 126 18.97 -1.54 -14.37
C SER A 126 17.95 -0.56 -14.94
N ASN A 127 17.12 -1.01 -15.88
CA ASN A 127 16.09 -0.22 -16.52
C ASN A 127 15.03 0.25 -15.51
N ILE A 128 14.60 -0.64 -14.61
CA ILE A 128 13.63 -0.31 -13.55
C ILE A 128 14.19 0.80 -12.65
N PHE A 129 15.43 0.66 -12.17
CA PHE A 129 16.02 1.64 -11.27
C PHE A 129 16.37 2.96 -11.96
N GLU A 130 16.76 2.94 -13.24
CA GLU A 130 16.97 4.17 -14.02
C GLU A 130 15.66 4.96 -14.18
N LYS A 131 14.54 4.28 -14.43
CA LYS A 131 13.22 4.93 -14.52
C LYS A 131 12.78 5.57 -13.21
N VAL A 132 13.07 4.93 -12.07
CA VAL A 132 12.66 5.40 -10.74
C VAL A 132 13.58 6.49 -10.18
N ALA A 133 14.85 6.48 -10.54
CA ALA A 133 15.84 7.42 -10.01
C ALA A 133 15.82 8.80 -10.67
N ASN A 134 15.17 8.92 -11.85
CA ASN A 134 15.03 10.16 -12.62
C ASN A 134 13.66 10.81 -12.41
#